data_AF-A0AAD7VXH8-F1
#
_entry.id   AF-A0AAD7VXH8-F1
#
_cell.length_a   1.000
_cell.length_b   1.000
_cell.length_c   1.000
_cell.angle_alpha   90.00
_cell.angle_beta   90.00
_cell.angle_gamma   90.00
#
_symmetry.space_group_name_H-M   'P 1'
#
loop_
_entity.id
_entity.type
_entity.pdbx_description
1 polymer ?
#
loop_
_entity_poly.entity_id
_entity_poly.type
_entity_poly.pdbx_seq_one_letter_code
_entity_poly.pdbx_strand_id
1 'polypeptide(L)'
;MTAAGVIEPSDSPWAAPAILVKKNNRTKQKDNSCVDYRRLNEVTRKDSYPLTRIDNVLDHISGSRWFSLLCLNPKKCQLIRREIAFLGHVVSADSVATDPAKIVAVRDWPPPTNVSDLRSFLGLASYYSRYMQDFVPQVRAGRHHRQAVPPPDQPRPAVRLGRPLCPGF
;
A
#
# COMPACT_ATOMS: atom_id res chain seq x y z
N MET A 1 -16.14 25.24 13.26
CA MET A 1 -15.51 25.66 11.99
C MET A 1 -15.85 27.12 11.68
N THR A 2 -17.07 27.58 11.97
CA THR A 2 -17.48 29.00 11.83
C THR A 2 -16.63 29.95 12.67
N ALA A 3 -16.46 29.68 13.97
CA ALA A 3 -15.60 30.50 14.85
C ALA A 3 -14.11 30.50 14.46
N ALA A 4 -13.66 29.53 13.64
CA ALA A 4 -12.29 29.44 13.16
C ALA A 4 -12.12 30.08 11.76
N GLY A 5 -13.19 30.66 11.18
CA GLY A 5 -13.16 31.27 9.85
C GLY A 5 -12.97 30.28 8.70
N VAL A 6 -13.17 28.98 8.93
CA VAL A 6 -13.00 27.93 7.89
C VAL A 6 -14.25 27.74 7.04
N ILE A 7 -15.43 28.04 7.60
CA ILE A 7 -16.72 27.95 6.90
C ILE A 7 -17.57 29.19 7.18
N GLU A 8 -18.43 29.52 6.24
CA GLU A 8 -19.44 30.57 6.33
C GLU A 8 -20.79 30.05 5.82
N PRO A 9 -21.93 30.65 6.23
CA PRO A 9 -23.22 30.31 5.65
C PRO A 9 -23.25 30.66 4.16
N SER A 10 -23.83 29.77 3.34
CA SER A 10 -23.88 29.92 1.89
C SER A 10 -25.24 29.56 1.33
N ASP A 11 -25.74 30.34 0.38
CA ASP A 11 -26.98 30.08 -0.37
C ASP A 11 -26.71 29.46 -1.76
N SER A 12 -25.62 28.69 -1.88
CA SER A 12 -25.22 28.15 -3.18
C SER A 12 -26.19 27.09 -3.69
N PRO A 13 -26.39 26.96 -5.01
CA PRO A 13 -27.28 25.94 -5.58
C PRO A 13 -26.72 24.50 -5.46
N TRP A 14 -25.50 24.35 -4.92
CA TRP A 14 -24.84 23.07 -4.70
C TRP A 14 -24.79 22.74 -3.21
N ALA A 15 -25.11 21.50 -2.85
CA ALA A 15 -24.99 21.01 -1.49
C ALA A 15 -24.43 19.58 -1.48
N ALA A 16 -23.58 19.28 -0.51
CA ALA A 16 -23.06 17.95 -0.26
C ALA A 16 -23.41 17.51 1.17
N PRO A 17 -23.87 16.27 1.38
CA PRO A 17 -24.25 15.81 2.70
C PRO A 17 -23.01 15.67 3.60
N ALA A 18 -23.17 16.07 4.87
CA ALA A 18 -22.15 15.88 5.90
C ALA A 18 -22.43 14.61 6.72
N ILE A 19 -21.45 13.73 6.80
CA ILE A 19 -21.49 12.46 7.53
C ILE A 19 -20.64 12.60 8.77
N LEU A 20 -21.17 12.24 9.93
CA LEU A 20 -20.43 12.22 11.18
C LEU A 20 -19.80 10.84 11.40
N VAL A 21 -18.47 10.81 11.50
CA VAL A 21 -17.68 9.59 11.71
C VAL A 21 -17.09 9.61 13.10
N LYS A 22 -17.45 8.63 13.92
CA LYS A 22 -16.90 8.47 15.27
C LYS A 22 -15.41 8.15 15.21
N LYS A 23 -14.60 8.87 15.98
CA LYS A 23 -13.17 8.58 16.12
C LYS A 23 -12.96 7.46 17.13
N ASN A 24 -12.22 6.41 16.74
CA ASN A 24 -11.94 5.23 17.56
C ASN A 24 -10.92 5.45 18.71
N ASN A 25 -10.79 6.67 19.27
CA ASN A 25 -9.79 6.95 20.31
C ASN A 25 -10.44 7.20 21.67
N ARG A 26 -10.06 6.37 22.65
CA ARG A 26 -10.58 6.25 24.02
C ARG A 26 -10.59 7.53 24.89
N THR A 27 -9.94 8.62 24.50
CA THR A 27 -9.68 9.75 25.43
C THR A 27 -10.51 11.01 25.16
N LYS A 28 -11.00 11.22 23.93
CA LYS A 28 -11.90 12.35 23.60
C LYS A 28 -12.79 11.95 22.43
N GLN A 29 -14.09 11.78 22.69
CA GLN A 29 -15.10 11.55 21.66
C GLN A 29 -15.26 12.82 20.83
N LYS A 30 -14.48 12.92 19.75
CA LYS A 30 -14.59 13.97 18.75
C LYS A 30 -15.05 13.31 17.47
N ASP A 31 -16.31 13.53 17.11
CA ASP A 31 -16.84 13.09 15.83
C ASP A 31 -16.20 13.93 14.72
N ASN A 32 -15.65 13.26 13.70
CA ASN A 32 -15.13 13.93 12.51
C ASN A 32 -16.29 14.16 11.54
N SER A 33 -16.49 15.39 11.11
CA SER A 33 -17.41 15.69 10.01
C SER A 33 -16.71 15.43 8.67
N CYS A 34 -17.25 14.50 7.88
CA CYS A 34 -16.80 14.16 6.54
C CYS A 34 -17.87 14.59 5.54
N VAL A 35 -17.55 15.51 4.63
CA VAL A 35 -18.49 15.94 3.58
C VAL A 35 -18.31 15.04 2.35
N ASP A 36 -19.41 14.49 1.83
CA ASP A 36 -19.38 13.59 0.68
C ASP A 36 -19.28 14.36 -0.64
N TYR A 37 -18.04 14.59 -1.08
CA TYR A 37 -17.74 15.25 -2.35
C TYR A 37 -17.72 14.32 -3.56
N ARG A 38 -18.24 13.09 -3.50
CA ARG A 38 -18.15 12.15 -4.65
C ARG A 38 -18.73 12.71 -5.94
N ARG A 39 -19.96 13.26 -5.89
CA ARG A 39 -20.60 13.92 -7.06
C ARG A 39 -19.82 15.16 -7.53
N LEU A 40 -19.24 15.91 -6.59
CA LEU A 40 -18.43 17.09 -6.91
C LEU A 40 -17.11 16.69 -7.59
N ASN A 41 -16.46 15.62 -7.12
CA ASN A 41 -15.20 15.11 -7.65
C ASN A 41 -15.34 14.55 -9.08
N GLU A 42 -16.54 14.15 -9.50
CA GLU A 42 -16.82 13.67 -10.86
C GLU A 42 -16.87 14.83 -11.88
N VAL A 43 -17.41 15.98 -11.48
CA VAL A 43 -17.50 17.17 -12.34
C VAL A 43 -16.25 18.05 -12.28
N THR A 44 -15.46 17.93 -11.21
CA THR A 44 -14.24 18.72 -11.02
C THR A 44 -13.13 18.21 -11.93
N ARG A 45 -12.45 19.14 -12.62
CA ARG A 45 -11.26 18.81 -13.42
C ARG A 45 -10.16 18.27 -12.51
N LYS A 46 -9.68 17.07 -12.82
CA LYS A 46 -8.61 16.43 -12.05
C LYS A 46 -7.28 17.05 -12.44
N ASP A 47 -6.72 17.86 -11.54
CA ASP A 47 -5.34 18.32 -11.67
C ASP A 47 -4.39 17.23 -11.16
N SER A 48 -3.99 16.34 -12.07
CA SER A 48 -3.10 15.24 -11.76
C SER A 48 -1.67 15.68 -12.01
N TYR A 49 -0.98 16.12 -10.96
CA TYR A 49 0.45 16.35 -11.02
C TYR A 49 1.21 15.02 -11.13
N PRO A 50 2.18 14.86 -12.05
CA PRO A 50 2.96 13.64 -12.16
C PRO A 50 3.87 13.48 -10.93
N LEU A 51 3.42 12.67 -9.98
CA LEU A 51 4.24 12.30 -8.82
C LEU A 51 5.31 11.30 -9.25
N THR A 52 6.55 11.58 -8.84
CA THR A 52 7.65 10.63 -9.02
C THR A 52 7.41 9.39 -8.18
N ARG A 53 7.95 8.25 -8.63
CA ARG A 53 7.87 7.02 -7.85
C ARG A 53 8.64 7.19 -6.54
N ILE A 54 8.06 6.67 -5.45
CA ILE A 54 8.61 6.83 -4.10
C ILE A 54 10.04 6.28 -4.03
N ASP A 55 10.32 5.16 -4.70
CA ASP A 55 11.68 4.59 -4.80
C ASP A 55 12.71 5.63 -5.27
N ASN A 56 12.39 6.43 -6.30
CA ASN A 56 13.31 7.42 -6.83
C ASN A 56 13.58 8.49 -5.76
N VAL A 57 12.56 8.93 -5.03
CA VAL A 57 12.72 9.92 -3.95
C VAL A 57 13.59 9.36 -2.83
N LEU A 58 13.39 8.09 -2.47
CA LEU A 58 14.19 7.42 -1.44
C LEU A 58 15.66 7.28 -1.87
N ASP A 59 15.92 6.94 -3.13
CA ASP A 59 17.27 6.81 -3.67
C ASP A 59 18.03 8.15 -3.57
N HIS A 60 17.36 9.28 -3.85
CA HIS A 60 17.97 10.62 -3.75
C HIS A 60 18.26 11.06 -2.30
N ILE A 61 17.48 10.56 -1.35
CA ILE A 61 17.62 10.91 0.07
C ILE A 61 18.65 9.99 0.75
N SER A 62 18.86 8.78 0.22
CA SER A 62 19.83 7.81 0.71
C SER A 62 21.26 8.38 0.72
N GLY A 63 22.04 8.08 1.76
CA GLY A 63 23.40 8.61 1.94
C GLY A 63 23.51 9.96 2.64
N SER A 64 22.38 10.64 2.92
CA SER A 64 22.39 11.84 3.76
C SER A 64 22.58 11.51 5.23
N ARG A 65 23.34 12.34 5.95
CA ARG A 65 23.65 12.12 7.40
C ARG A 65 22.54 12.55 8.35
N TRP A 66 21.73 13.52 7.93
CA TRP A 66 20.70 14.18 8.74
C TRP A 66 19.46 14.42 7.89
N PHE A 67 18.30 14.18 8.47
CA PHE A 67 17.01 14.34 7.80
C PHE A 67 16.12 15.32 8.57
N SER A 68 15.35 16.10 7.83
CA SER A 68 14.35 17.01 8.36
C SER A 68 13.04 16.85 7.60
N LEU A 69 11.97 16.47 8.29
CA LEU A 69 10.63 16.32 7.77
C LEU A 69 9.78 17.49 8.23
N LEU A 70 9.36 18.31 7.27
CA LEU A 70 8.52 19.47 7.51
C LEU A 70 7.06 19.16 7.22
N CYS A 71 6.19 19.58 8.11
CA CYS A 71 4.74 19.47 7.98
C CYS A 71 4.12 20.84 8.26
N LEU A 72 2.99 21.13 7.62
CA LEU A 72 2.22 22.34 7.94
C LEU A 72 1.82 22.41 9.43
N ASN A 73 1.67 21.26 10.08
CA ASN A 73 1.49 21.19 11.52
C ASN A 73 2.86 21.07 12.22
N PRO A 74 3.28 22.08 13.02
CA PRO A 74 4.60 22.08 13.65
C PRO A 74 4.80 20.91 14.61
N LYS A 75 3.72 20.40 15.22
CA LYS A 75 3.79 19.24 16.13
C LYS A 75 4.19 17.94 15.43
N LYS A 76 4.05 17.88 14.10
CA LYS A 76 4.43 16.71 13.28
C LYS A 76 5.82 16.86 12.64
N CYS A 77 6.45 18.04 12.76
CA CYS A 77 7.77 18.25 12.20
C CYS A 77 8.82 17.44 12.96
N GLN A 78 9.77 16.88 12.22
CA GLN A 78 10.94 16.19 12.77
C GLN A 78 12.17 16.88 12.21
N LEU A 79 12.98 17.49 13.06
CA LEU A 79 14.15 18.25 12.63
C LEU A 79 15.42 17.51 13.04
N ILE A 80 16.43 17.52 12.16
CA ILE A 80 17.80 17.07 12.43
C ILE A 80 17.80 15.67 13.10
N ARG A 81 17.16 14.71 12.43
CA ARG A 81 17.12 13.31 12.88
C ARG A 81 18.10 12.47 12.07
N ARG A 82 18.65 11.44 12.72
CA ARG A 82 19.51 10.43 12.08
C ARG A 82 18.70 9.38 11.32
N GLU A 83 17.45 9.20 11.74
CA GLU A 83 16.51 8.23 11.19
C GLU A 83 15.11 8.86 11.21
N ILE A 84 14.37 8.71 10.11
CA ILE A 84 12.99 9.22 9.99
C ILE A 84 12.06 8.20 9.34
N ALA A 85 10.80 8.21 9.75
CA ALA A 85 9.74 7.52 9.04
C ALA A 85 9.18 8.43 7.93
N PHE A 86 9.36 8.03 6.67
CA PHE A 86 8.95 8.78 5.49
C PHE A 86 8.26 7.86 4.48
N LEU A 87 7.02 8.21 4.09
CA LEU A 87 6.22 7.49 3.07
C LEU A 87 6.10 5.96 3.27
N GLY A 88 6.08 5.49 4.52
CA GLY A 88 5.99 4.05 4.84
C GLY A 88 7.34 3.33 4.85
N HIS A 89 8.43 4.08 4.79
CA HIS A 89 9.80 3.61 4.92
C HIS A 89 10.47 4.26 6.12
N VAL A 90 11.45 3.57 6.69
CA VAL A 90 12.35 4.10 7.70
C VAL A 90 13.68 4.36 7.01
N VAL A 91 14.05 5.63 6.94
CA VAL A 91 15.24 6.11 6.24
C VAL A 91 16.28 6.47 7.28
N SER A 92 17.42 5.79 7.22
CA SER A 92 18.62 6.07 8.00
C SER A 92 19.78 6.43 7.07
N ALA A 93 20.91 6.85 7.64
CA ALA A 93 22.08 7.22 6.86
C ALA A 93 22.60 6.07 5.97
N ASP A 94 22.51 4.84 6.49
CA ASP A 94 23.14 3.66 5.87
C ASP A 94 22.13 2.73 5.18
N SER A 95 20.83 2.90 5.44
CA SER A 95 19.80 2.00 4.93
C SER A 95 18.45 2.66 4.75
N VAL A 96 17.70 2.14 3.78
CA VAL A 96 16.28 2.41 3.59
C VAL A 96 15.53 1.11 3.84
N ALA A 97 14.80 1.04 4.93
CA ALA A 97 13.99 -0.11 5.30
C ALA A 97 12.50 0.21 5.12
N THR A 98 11.66 -0.81 4.96
CA THR A 98 10.20 -0.61 5.05
C THR A 98 9.80 -0.52 6.52
N ASP A 99 8.80 0.32 6.83
CA ASP A 99 8.26 0.42 8.18
C ASP A 99 7.79 -0.97 8.67
N PRO A 100 8.32 -1.49 9.80
CA PRO A 100 7.96 -2.80 10.31
C PRO A 100 6.46 -2.91 10.59
N ALA A 101 5.77 -1.82 10.95
CA ALA A 101 4.33 -1.84 11.16
C ALA A 101 3.56 -2.17 9.87
N LYS A 102 4.07 -1.76 8.70
CA LYS A 102 3.48 -2.07 7.39
C LYS A 102 3.78 -3.50 6.97
N ILE A 103 4.98 -4.00 7.26
CA ILE A 103 5.35 -5.40 7.01
C ILE A 103 4.46 -6.35 7.82
N VAL A 104 4.29 -6.07 9.12
CA VAL A 104 3.43 -6.86 10.01
C VAL A 104 1.99 -6.89 9.48
N ALA A 105 1.46 -5.75 9.02
CA ALA A 105 0.12 -5.70 8.45
C ALA A 105 -0.04 -6.54 7.17
N VAL A 106 0.99 -6.66 6.34
CA VAL A 106 0.96 -7.55 5.15
C VAL A 106 1.09 -9.02 5.55
N ARG A 107 1.95 -9.31 6.54
CA ARG A 107 2.17 -10.67 7.06
C ARG A 107 0.92 -11.24 7.72
N ASP A 108 0.24 -10.44 8.54
CA ASP A 108 -0.92 -10.86 9.33
C ASP A 108 -2.24 -10.65 8.55
N TRP A 109 -2.16 -10.39 7.25
CA TRP A 109 -3.32 -10.16 6.41
C TRP A 109 -4.20 -11.41 6.33
N PRO A 110 -5.51 -11.34 6.63
CA PRO A 110 -6.39 -12.49 6.58
C PRO A 110 -6.52 -13.02 5.14
N PRO A 111 -6.67 -14.34 4.93
CA PRO A 111 -6.81 -14.92 3.59
C PRO A 111 -7.92 -14.22 2.80
N PRO A 112 -7.63 -13.65 1.61
CA PRO A 112 -8.62 -12.88 0.86
C PRO A 112 -9.72 -13.80 0.33
N THR A 113 -10.96 -13.47 0.63
CA THR A 113 -12.15 -14.20 0.15
C THR A 113 -12.71 -13.62 -1.14
N ASN A 114 -12.51 -12.31 -1.37
CA ASN A 114 -13.05 -11.60 -2.52
C ASN A 114 -11.97 -11.14 -3.51
N VAL A 115 -12.36 -10.93 -4.77
CA VAL A 115 -11.47 -10.39 -5.81
C VAL A 115 -10.98 -8.98 -5.47
N SER A 116 -11.81 -8.16 -4.81
CA SER A 116 -11.41 -6.83 -4.35
C SER A 116 -10.32 -6.92 -3.28
N ASP A 117 -10.49 -7.82 -2.32
CA ASP A 117 -9.53 -8.03 -1.23
C ASP A 117 -8.21 -8.58 -1.77
N LEU A 118 -8.28 -9.50 -2.72
CA LEU A 118 -7.10 -10.04 -3.41
C LEU A 118 -6.35 -8.95 -4.20
N ARG A 119 -7.05 -8.10 -4.95
CA ARG A 119 -6.42 -6.97 -5.67
C ARG A 119 -5.75 -6.00 -4.71
N SER A 120 -6.40 -5.72 -3.59
CA SER A 120 -5.88 -4.81 -2.56
C SER A 120 -4.62 -5.38 -1.91
N PHE A 121 -4.65 -6.66 -1.53
CA PHE A 121 -3.49 -7.38 -1.01
C PHE A 121 -2.33 -7.40 -2.02
N LEU A 122 -2.60 -7.81 -3.27
CA LEU A 122 -1.57 -7.89 -4.31
C LEU A 122 -0.94 -6.53 -4.60
N GLY A 123 -1.73 -5.44 -4.59
CA GLY A 123 -1.21 -4.08 -4.77
C GLY A 123 -0.25 -3.69 -3.64
N LEU A 124 -0.68 -3.88 -2.39
CA LEU A 124 0.12 -3.57 -1.20
C LEU A 124 1.40 -4.41 -1.13
N ALA A 125 1.26 -5.71 -1.34
CA ALA A 125 2.38 -6.64 -1.23
C ALA A 125 3.36 -6.49 -2.41
N SER A 126 2.86 -6.16 -3.61
CA SER A 126 3.73 -5.80 -4.73
C SER A 126 4.53 -4.53 -4.46
N TYR A 127 3.95 -3.53 -3.80
CA TYR A 127 4.64 -2.29 -3.46
C TYR A 127 5.83 -2.53 -2.51
N TYR A 128 5.65 -3.37 -1.48
CA TYR A 128 6.71 -3.68 -0.51
C TYR A 128 7.62 -4.87 -0.89
N SER A 129 7.32 -5.56 -2.00
CA SER A 129 8.04 -6.78 -2.42
C SER A 129 9.55 -6.62 -2.58
N ARG A 130 10.04 -5.42 -2.91
CA ARG A 130 11.48 -5.12 -3.03
C ARG A 130 12.23 -5.28 -1.70
N TYR A 131 11.55 -5.07 -0.58
CA TYR A 131 12.14 -5.06 0.76
C TYR A 131 11.81 -6.32 1.57
N MET A 132 10.95 -7.19 1.04
CA MET A 132 10.64 -8.51 1.60
C MET A 132 11.54 -9.54 0.92
N GLN A 133 12.55 -10.05 1.62
CA GLN A 133 13.31 -11.21 1.17
C GLN A 133 12.31 -12.38 0.94
N ASP A 134 12.34 -12.99 -0.25
CA ASP A 134 11.53 -14.16 -0.69
C ASP A 134 10.09 -13.96 -1.22
N PHE A 135 9.63 -12.74 -1.52
CA PHE A 135 8.23 -12.54 -1.96
C PHE A 135 7.93 -12.96 -3.43
N VAL A 136 8.90 -12.83 -4.33
CA VAL A 136 8.71 -13.00 -5.79
C VAL A 136 8.40 -14.44 -6.23
N PRO A 137 9.03 -15.50 -5.65
CA PRO A 137 8.71 -16.89 -5.99
C PRO A 137 7.25 -17.27 -5.65
N GLN A 138 6.74 -16.85 -4.49
CA GLN A 138 5.41 -17.23 -3.99
C GLN A 138 4.27 -16.55 -4.76
N VAL A 139 4.40 -15.28 -5.14
CA VAL A 139 3.35 -14.59 -5.91
C VAL A 139 3.29 -15.09 -7.36
N ARG A 140 4.44 -15.46 -7.95
CA ARG A 140 4.47 -16.09 -9.28
C ARG A 140 3.72 -17.42 -9.28
N ALA A 141 3.91 -18.26 -8.25
CA ALA A 141 3.19 -19.52 -8.11
C ALA A 141 1.65 -19.33 -8.13
N GLY A 142 1.14 -18.28 -7.46
CA GLY A 142 -0.30 -17.95 -7.46
C GLY A 142 -0.85 -17.44 -8.81
N ARG A 143 -0.03 -16.79 -9.65
CA ARG A 143 -0.45 -16.34 -11.00
C ARG A 143 -0.57 -17.48 -12.00
N HIS A 144 0.17 -18.56 -11.82
CA HIS A 144 0.12 -19.74 -12.71
C HIS A 144 -1.06 -20.69 -12.40
N HIS A 145 -1.87 -20.43 -11.37
CA HIS A 145 -3.10 -21.18 -11.09
C HIS A 145 -4.36 -20.64 -11.79
N ARG A 146 -4.23 -19.66 -12.70
CA ARG A 146 -5.23 -19.47 -13.76
C ARG A 146 -4.97 -20.49 -14.86
N GLN A 147 -5.78 -21.54 -14.84
CA GLN A 147 -5.94 -22.59 -15.86
C GLN A 147 -5.35 -22.23 -17.23
N ALA A 148 -4.23 -22.85 -17.59
CA ALA A 148 -4.05 -23.25 -18.98
C ALA A 148 -4.89 -24.51 -19.15
N VAL A 149 -6.09 -24.38 -19.73
CA VAL A 149 -6.80 -25.53 -20.29
C VAL A 149 -5.90 -26.07 -21.40
N PRO A 150 -5.39 -27.31 -21.33
CA PRO A 150 -4.60 -27.87 -22.40
C PRO A 150 -5.49 -28.07 -23.64
N PRO A 151 -5.02 -27.72 -24.86
CA PRO A 151 -5.77 -27.96 -26.08
C PRO A 151 -6.03 -29.47 -26.28
N PRO A 152 -7.20 -29.88 -26.80
CA PRO A 152 -7.67 -31.27 -26.74
C PRO A 152 -6.96 -32.28 -27.66
N ASP A 153 -5.95 -31.89 -28.46
CA ASP A 153 -5.39 -32.77 -29.49
C ASP A 153 -3.87 -32.98 -29.37
N GLN A 154 -3.42 -33.62 -28.28
CA GLN A 154 -2.11 -34.29 -28.29
C GLN A 154 -2.17 -35.69 -27.67
N PRO A 155 -1.73 -36.75 -28.38
CA PRO A 155 -1.73 -38.11 -27.85
C PRO A 155 -0.69 -38.26 -26.74
N ARG A 156 -1.11 -38.90 -25.64
CA ARG A 156 -0.27 -39.15 -24.45
C ARG A 156 0.94 -40.04 -24.81
N PRO A 157 2.19 -39.66 -24.46
CA PRO A 157 3.31 -40.57 -24.61
C PRO A 157 3.23 -41.71 -23.59
N ALA A 158 3.47 -42.94 -24.07
CA ALA A 158 3.46 -44.16 -23.27
C ALA A 158 4.53 -44.12 -22.17
N VAL A 159 4.11 -44.36 -20.93
CA VAL A 159 4.99 -44.48 -19.77
C VAL A 159 5.85 -45.73 -19.94
N ARG A 160 7.13 -45.55 -20.28
CA ARG A 160 8.16 -46.60 -20.19
C ARG A 160 8.53 -46.73 -18.71
N LEU A 161 8.07 -47.80 -18.07
CA LEU A 161 8.51 -48.19 -16.73
C LEU A 161 10.01 -48.58 -16.79
N GLY A 162 10.89 -47.68 -16.36
CA GLY A 162 12.30 -47.95 -16.14
C GLY A 162 12.50 -48.75 -14.85
N ARG A 163 13.30 -49.83 -14.93
CA ARG A 163 13.69 -50.72 -13.82
C ARG A 163 14.36 -49.97 -12.67
N PRO A 164 14.24 -50.45 -11.41
CA PRO A 164 14.99 -49.91 -10.29
C PRO A 164 16.45 -50.43 -10.29
N LEU A 165 17.41 -49.53 -10.12
CA LEU A 165 18.78 -49.86 -9.71
C LEU A 165 18.83 -49.83 -8.17
N CYS A 166 19.04 -50.98 -7.56
CA CYS A 166 19.44 -51.09 -6.14
C CYS A 166 20.98 -51.06 -6.04
N PRO A 167 21.55 -50.59 -4.91
CA PRO A 167 23.00 -50.48 -4.72
C PRO A 167 23.59 -51.76 -4.11
N GLY A 168 24.82 -52.12 -4.50
CA GLY A 168 25.57 -53.21 -3.88
C GLY A 168 26.99 -53.34 -4.43
N PHE A 169 27.97 -53.17 -3.52
CA PHE A 169 29.44 -53.19 -3.64
C PHE A 169 30.14 -51.93 -4.13
#